data_AF-A0A644Y5K4-F1
#
_entry.id   AF-A0A644Y5K4-F1
#
_cell.length_a   1.000
_cell.length_b   1.000
_cell.length_c   1.000
_cell.angle_alpha   90.00
_cell.angle_beta   90.00
_cell.angle_gamma   90.00
#
_symmetry.space_group_name_H-M   'P 1'
#
loop_
_entity.id
_entity.type
_entity.pdbx_description
1 polymer ?
#
loop_
_entity_poly.entity_id
_entity_poly.type
_entity_poly.pdbx_seq_one_letter_code
_entity_poly.pdbx_strand_id
1 'polypeptide(L)'
;MPYGLLLPLTNNTLQGERYRYQINASVPLKKQLWQQTVQAKISNQATLLKHTVDIQVSNMVKWAKEVKSGDTTNMEARAAVYYWANIFPYNKVFIRDRYGMPPNNLLNYGYSILRSIIARSLVGTGLLPTLGIHHRNKYNAYALADDIMEPYRPFVDSTVLNIINSGLDYNTLNREVKIQLMSIPVLDVRINDLQRPLQIASSITTASLLKCFTKEESKILYPEIGP
;
A
#
# COMPACT_ATOMS: atom_id res chain seq x y z
N MET A 1 3.53 3.54 16.32
CA MET A 1 2.40 3.41 15.36
C MET A 1 1.59 4.70 15.40
N PRO A 2 0.85 5.09 14.34
CA PRO A 2 -0.11 6.18 14.46
C PRO A 2 -1.19 5.81 15.48
N TYR A 3 -1.42 6.67 16.46
CA TYR A 3 -2.42 6.48 17.52
C TYR A 3 -3.66 7.38 17.35
N GLY A 4 -3.64 8.27 16.36
CA GLY A 4 -4.74 9.19 16.10
C GLY A 4 -4.64 9.81 14.71
N LEU A 5 -5.74 10.41 14.28
CA LEU A 5 -5.87 11.15 13.04
C LEU A 5 -6.69 12.41 13.31
N LEU A 6 -6.24 13.55 12.83
CA LEU A 6 -7.03 14.77 12.87
C LEU A 6 -7.96 14.81 11.66
N LEU A 7 -9.26 14.86 11.90
CA LEU A 7 -10.31 14.97 10.89
C LEU A 7 -10.80 16.42 10.83
N PRO A 8 -10.28 17.26 9.91
CA PRO A 8 -10.79 18.61 9.76
C PRO A 8 -12.21 18.57 9.18
N LEU A 9 -13.16 19.17 9.90
CA LEU A 9 -14.59 19.15 9.56
C LEU A 9 -15.01 20.29 8.62
N THR A 10 -14.24 21.39 8.57
CA THR A 10 -14.62 22.61 7.86
C THR A 10 -13.82 22.83 6.57
N ASN A 11 -12.78 22.03 6.32
CA ASN A 11 -11.87 22.26 5.19
C ASN A 11 -12.37 21.70 3.85
N ASN A 12 -13.51 21.00 3.85
CA ASN A 12 -14.08 20.40 2.65
C ASN A 12 -15.60 20.55 2.68
N THR A 13 -16.11 21.55 1.96
CA THR A 13 -17.54 21.88 1.87
C THR A 13 -18.39 20.74 1.28
N LEU A 14 -17.76 19.82 0.54
CA LEU A 14 -18.40 18.67 -0.09
C LEU A 14 -18.22 17.36 0.69
N GLN A 15 -17.62 17.39 1.89
CA GLN A 15 -17.29 16.18 2.66
C GLN A 15 -18.50 15.28 2.91
N GLY A 16 -19.64 15.86 3.30
CA GLY A 16 -20.87 15.09 3.54
C GLY A 16 -21.40 14.40 2.27
N GLU A 17 -21.26 15.03 1.10
CA GLU A 17 -21.63 14.44 -0.18
C GLU A 17 -20.70 13.27 -0.54
N ARG A 18 -19.39 13.46 -0.40
CA ARG A 18 -18.37 12.43 -0.66
C ARG A 18 -18.55 11.20 0.24
N TYR A 19 -18.89 11.42 1.51
CA TYR A 19 -19.22 10.33 2.42
C TYR A 19 -20.44 9.54 1.94
N ARG A 20 -21.49 10.20 1.43
CA ARG A 20 -22.65 9.50 0.87
C ARG A 20 -22.27 8.63 -0.32
N TYR A 21 -21.44 9.12 -1.25
CA TYR A 21 -20.96 8.30 -2.36
C TYR A 21 -20.18 7.07 -1.88
N GLN A 22 -19.27 7.24 -0.92
CA GLN A 22 -18.48 6.14 -0.37
C GLN A 22 -19.35 5.12 0.39
N ILE A 23 -20.26 5.57 1.26
CA ILE A 23 -21.15 4.70 2.05
C ILE A 23 -22.07 3.91 1.14
N ASN A 24 -22.67 4.57 0.14
CA ASN A 24 -23.61 3.97 -0.79
C ASN A 24 -22.92 3.23 -1.96
N ALA A 25 -21.59 3.18 -1.98
CA ALA A 25 -20.85 2.46 -3.01
C ALA A 25 -21.30 0.99 -3.07
N SER A 26 -21.61 0.52 -4.29
CA SER A 26 -22.14 -0.82 -4.50
C SER A 26 -21.11 -1.89 -4.13
N VAL A 27 -21.57 -3.07 -3.73
CA VAL A 27 -20.69 -4.21 -3.45
C VAL A 27 -19.85 -4.61 -4.68
N PRO A 28 -20.42 -4.68 -5.91
CA PRO A 28 -19.64 -4.95 -7.11
C PRO A 28 -18.50 -3.94 -7.34
N LEU A 29 -18.78 -2.63 -7.19
CA LEU A 29 -17.75 -1.59 -7.33
C LEU A 29 -16.61 -1.82 -6.34
N LYS A 30 -16.93 -1.99 -5.05
CA LYS A 30 -15.92 -2.24 -4.01
C LYS A 30 -15.04 -3.46 -4.30
N LYS A 31 -15.63 -4.55 -4.81
CA LYS A 31 -14.89 -5.76 -5.21
C LYS A 31 -14.00 -5.53 -6.43
N GLN A 32 -14.45 -4.75 -7.42
CA GLN A 32 -13.65 -4.39 -8.59
C GLN A 32 -12.48 -3.46 -8.22
N LEU A 33 -12.70 -2.50 -7.33
CA LEU A 33 -11.65 -1.63 -6.82
C LEU A 33 -10.59 -2.45 -6.06
N TRP A 34 -11.03 -3.37 -5.19
CA TRP A 34 -10.11 -4.26 -4.48
C TRP A 34 -9.29 -5.16 -5.42
N GLN A 35 -9.92 -5.68 -6.48
CA GLN A 35 -9.21 -6.43 -7.51
C GLN A 35 -8.07 -5.59 -8.09
N GLN A 36 -8.32 -4.34 -8.50
CA GLN A 36 -7.29 -3.45 -9.03
C GLN A 36 -6.16 -3.19 -8.01
N THR A 37 -6.51 -3.01 -6.73
CA THR A 37 -5.55 -2.88 -5.63
C THR A 37 -4.61 -4.07 -5.54
N VAL A 38 -5.15 -5.29 -5.52
CA VAL A 38 -4.35 -6.52 -5.44
C VAL A 38 -3.51 -6.71 -6.70
N GLN A 39 -4.04 -6.41 -7.88
CA GLN A 39 -3.30 -6.48 -9.15
C GLN A 39 -2.06 -5.56 -9.13
N ALA A 40 -2.24 -4.32 -8.68
CA ALA A 40 -1.15 -3.35 -8.58
C ALA A 40 -0.11 -3.76 -7.53
N LYS A 41 -0.55 -4.27 -6.36
CA LYS A 41 0.35 -4.84 -5.34
C LYS A 41 1.21 -5.95 -5.89
N ILE A 42 0.61 -6.98 -6.49
CA ILE A 42 1.35 -8.15 -7.01
C ILE A 42 2.31 -7.72 -8.12
N SER A 43 1.89 -6.80 -8.99
CA SER A 43 2.74 -6.29 -10.08
C SER A 43 3.96 -5.54 -9.52
N ASN A 44 3.78 -4.65 -8.54
CA ASN A 44 4.89 -3.95 -7.90
C ASN A 44 5.81 -4.90 -7.13
N GLN A 45 5.27 -5.91 -6.45
CA GLN A 45 6.07 -6.95 -5.78
C GLN A 45 6.90 -7.76 -6.78
N ALA A 46 6.33 -8.11 -7.93
CA ALA A 46 7.04 -8.80 -9.01
C ALA A 46 8.18 -7.96 -9.58
N THR A 47 7.92 -6.69 -9.88
CA THR A 47 8.97 -5.77 -10.40
C THR A 47 10.08 -5.58 -9.38
N LEU A 48 9.75 -5.38 -8.09
CA LEU A 48 10.77 -5.22 -7.06
C LEU A 48 11.67 -6.46 -6.96
N LEU A 49 11.09 -7.67 -6.91
CA LEU A 49 11.87 -8.90 -6.88
C LEU A 49 12.78 -9.04 -8.08
N LYS A 50 12.27 -8.70 -9.27
CA LYS A 50 13.05 -8.77 -10.50
C LYS A 50 14.24 -7.82 -10.46
N HIS A 51 14.10 -6.63 -9.89
CA HIS A 51 15.18 -5.63 -9.87
C HIS A 51 16.18 -5.83 -8.73
N THR A 52 15.73 -6.37 -7.60
CA THR A 52 16.56 -6.48 -6.38
C THR A 52 17.23 -7.84 -6.23
N VAL A 53 16.56 -8.92 -6.61
CA VAL A 53 17.05 -10.30 -6.44
C VAL A 53 17.29 -11.01 -7.78
N ASP A 54 16.81 -10.43 -8.88
CA ASP A 54 16.89 -10.98 -10.25
C ASP A 54 16.40 -12.42 -10.38
N ILE A 55 15.22 -12.70 -9.82
CA ILE A 55 14.57 -14.01 -9.93
C ILE A 55 13.46 -14.04 -10.99
N GLN A 56 13.02 -15.24 -11.35
CA GLN A 56 11.87 -15.43 -12.22
C GLN A 56 10.59 -14.98 -11.51
N VAL A 57 9.86 -14.04 -12.13
CA VAL A 57 8.61 -13.47 -11.59
C VAL A 57 7.42 -13.65 -12.55
N SER A 58 7.59 -14.46 -13.60
CA SER A 58 6.55 -14.74 -14.60
C SER A 58 5.27 -15.31 -13.98
N ASN A 59 5.42 -16.11 -12.92
CA ASN A 59 4.33 -16.61 -12.09
C ASN A 59 3.53 -15.47 -11.43
N MET A 60 4.20 -14.49 -10.82
CA MET A 60 3.54 -13.34 -10.18
C MET A 60 2.85 -12.44 -11.19
N VAL A 61 3.48 -12.20 -12.35
CA VAL A 61 2.86 -11.44 -13.45
C VAL A 61 1.58 -12.14 -13.94
N LYS A 62 1.59 -13.48 -13.99
CA LYS A 62 0.39 -14.27 -14.30
C LYS A 62 -0.66 -14.16 -13.20
N TRP A 63 -0.28 -14.30 -11.93
CA TRP A 63 -1.22 -14.20 -10.80
C TRP A 63 -1.87 -12.81 -10.71
N ALA A 64 -1.14 -11.74 -10.99
CA ALA A 64 -1.69 -10.39 -11.11
C ALA A 64 -2.81 -10.33 -12.17
N LYS A 65 -2.65 -10.97 -13.32
CA LYS A 65 -3.70 -11.01 -14.35
C LYS A 65 -4.89 -11.88 -13.97
N GLU A 66 -4.69 -12.88 -13.12
CA GLU A 66 -5.72 -13.85 -12.70
C GLU A 66 -6.53 -13.41 -11.48
N VAL A 67 -6.17 -12.31 -10.80
CA VAL A 67 -6.94 -11.77 -9.67
C VAL A 67 -8.39 -11.52 -10.13
N LYS A 68 -9.35 -12.18 -9.48
CA LYS A 68 -10.78 -12.01 -9.75
C LYS A 68 -11.39 -10.86 -8.92
N SER A 69 -12.61 -10.46 -9.25
CA SER A 69 -13.34 -9.44 -8.49
C SER A 69 -13.44 -9.82 -7.01
N GLY A 70 -12.90 -8.97 -6.13
CA GLY A 70 -12.84 -9.23 -4.70
C GLY A 70 -11.79 -10.27 -4.26
N ASP A 71 -10.87 -10.66 -5.16
CA ASP A 71 -9.85 -11.70 -4.98
C ASP A 71 -10.38 -13.04 -4.42
N THR A 72 -11.48 -13.54 -5.01
CA THR A 72 -12.13 -14.78 -4.53
C THR A 72 -11.27 -16.04 -4.66
N THR A 73 -10.19 -16.00 -5.44
CA THR A 73 -9.23 -17.10 -5.60
C THR A 73 -7.96 -16.90 -4.79
N ASN A 74 -7.90 -15.87 -3.93
CA ASN A 74 -6.81 -15.60 -2.99
C ASN A 74 -5.43 -15.50 -3.65
N MET A 75 -5.36 -14.81 -4.80
CA MET A 75 -4.11 -14.59 -5.53
C MET A 75 -3.16 -13.71 -4.73
N GLU A 76 -3.69 -12.80 -3.90
CA GLU A 76 -2.89 -11.98 -2.99
C GLU A 76 -2.02 -12.84 -2.07
N ALA A 77 -2.64 -13.79 -1.36
CA ALA A 77 -1.90 -14.63 -0.42
C ALA A 77 -0.87 -15.52 -1.13
N ARG A 78 -1.24 -16.08 -2.29
CA ARG A 78 -0.33 -16.89 -3.11
C ARG A 78 0.91 -16.09 -3.53
N ALA A 79 0.70 -14.87 -4.03
CA ALA A 79 1.78 -13.98 -4.41
C ALA A 79 2.63 -13.56 -3.20
N ALA A 80 2.01 -13.28 -2.05
CA ALA A 80 2.72 -12.91 -0.83
C ALA A 80 3.64 -14.02 -0.31
N VAL A 81 3.22 -15.28 -0.35
CA VAL A 81 4.07 -16.42 0.05
C VAL A 81 5.32 -16.48 -0.81
N TYR A 82 5.16 -16.41 -2.13
CA TYR A 82 6.31 -16.40 -3.04
C TYR A 82 7.18 -15.16 -2.82
N TYR A 83 6.57 -14.00 -2.64
CA TYR A 83 7.30 -12.75 -2.45
C TYR A 83 8.19 -12.75 -1.21
N TRP A 84 7.63 -13.06 -0.05
CA TRP A 84 8.36 -13.03 1.21
C TRP A 84 9.43 -14.11 1.31
N ALA A 85 9.23 -15.26 0.64
CA ALA A 85 10.25 -16.31 0.56
C ALA A 85 11.50 -15.90 -0.23
N ASN A 86 11.41 -14.87 -1.08
CA ASN A 86 12.46 -14.53 -2.03
C ASN A 86 13.08 -13.14 -1.84
N ILE A 87 12.35 -12.18 -1.26
CA ILE A 87 12.78 -10.77 -1.24
C ILE A 87 14.05 -10.52 -0.39
N PHE A 88 14.32 -11.35 0.63
CA PHE A 88 15.51 -11.24 1.47
C PHE A 88 16.46 -12.44 1.23
N PRO A 89 17.34 -12.41 0.20
CA PRO A 89 18.13 -13.58 -0.21
C PRO A 89 19.10 -14.07 0.87
N TYR A 90 19.59 -13.17 1.73
CA TYR A 90 20.48 -13.51 2.85
C TYR A 90 19.75 -14.18 4.03
N ASN A 91 18.41 -14.15 4.04
CA ASN A 91 17.57 -14.74 5.08
C ASN A 91 16.51 -15.66 4.45
N LYS A 92 16.94 -16.86 4.04
CA LYS A 92 16.09 -17.88 3.40
C LYS A 92 14.95 -18.42 4.28
N VAL A 93 14.92 -18.06 5.57
CA VAL A 93 13.89 -18.48 6.54
C VAL A 93 13.04 -17.29 6.99
N PHE A 94 13.09 -16.16 6.26
CA PHE A 94 12.30 -15.00 6.61
C PHE A 94 10.80 -15.32 6.54
N ILE A 95 10.12 -15.12 7.67
CA ILE A 95 8.67 -15.19 7.77
C ILE A 95 8.17 -13.79 8.11
N ARG A 96 7.24 -13.29 7.30
CA ARG A 96 6.55 -12.04 7.59
C ARG A 96 5.57 -12.28 8.75
N ASP A 97 5.91 -11.77 9.93
CA ASP A 97 5.09 -11.86 11.13
C ASP A 97 5.07 -10.54 11.92
N ARG A 98 3.98 -10.27 12.64
CA ARG A 98 3.84 -9.03 13.40
C ARG A 98 4.86 -8.91 14.54
N TYR A 99 5.18 -10.02 15.20
CA TYR A 99 6.10 -10.10 16.32
C TYR A 99 7.38 -10.87 15.97
N GLY A 100 7.56 -11.17 14.67
CA GLY A 100 8.73 -11.87 14.16
C GLY A 100 10.02 -11.06 14.32
N MET A 101 11.13 -11.76 14.15
CA MET A 101 12.47 -11.19 14.21
C MET A 101 12.69 -10.12 13.11
N PRO A 102 13.67 -9.22 13.29
CA PRO A 102 14.08 -8.28 12.25
C PRO A 102 14.33 -8.99 10.89
N PRO A 103 13.93 -8.38 9.76
CA PRO A 103 13.51 -6.98 9.60
C PRO A 103 11.99 -6.71 9.80
N ASN A 104 11.21 -7.61 10.42
CA ASN A 104 9.77 -7.37 10.64
C ASN A 104 9.45 -6.07 11.40
N ASN A 105 10.28 -5.71 12.38
CA ASN A 105 10.21 -4.45 13.11
C ASN A 105 10.32 -3.22 12.19
N LEU A 106 11.25 -3.24 11.23
CA LEU A 106 11.43 -2.18 10.24
C LEU A 106 10.22 -2.09 9.30
N LEU A 107 9.77 -3.22 8.75
CA LEU A 107 8.59 -3.29 7.89
C LEU A 107 7.34 -2.76 8.61
N ASN A 108 7.12 -3.18 9.86
CA ASN A 108 6.00 -2.71 10.67
C ASN A 108 6.03 -1.19 10.89
N TYR A 109 7.23 -0.63 11.12
CA TYR A 109 7.40 0.81 11.31
C TYR A 109 7.20 1.58 10.01
N GLY A 110 7.80 1.12 8.91
CA GLY A 110 7.63 1.73 7.59
C GLY A 110 6.17 1.69 7.11
N TYR A 111 5.48 0.56 7.30
CA TYR A 111 4.04 0.47 7.01
C TYR A 111 3.19 1.36 7.91
N SER A 112 3.61 1.63 9.15
CA SER A 112 2.94 2.58 10.02
C SER A 112 3.06 4.02 9.50
N ILE A 113 4.24 4.40 8.97
CA ILE A 113 4.44 5.69 8.29
C ILE A 113 3.56 5.75 7.04
N LEU A 114 3.63 4.73 6.19
CA LEU A 114 2.85 4.67 4.95
C LEU A 114 1.34 4.76 5.20
N ARG A 115 0.81 4.00 6.17
CA ARG A 115 -0.60 4.10 6.59
C ARG A 115 -0.98 5.53 6.97
N SER A 116 -0.10 6.24 7.68
CA SER A 116 -0.36 7.61 8.11
C SER A 116 -0.44 8.57 6.93
N ILE A 117 0.41 8.38 5.92
CA ILE A 117 0.39 9.14 4.66
C ILE A 117 -0.93 8.89 3.91
N ILE A 118 -1.30 7.63 3.71
CA ILE A 118 -2.53 7.27 3.00
C ILE A 118 -3.77 7.77 3.76
N ALA A 119 -3.83 7.57 5.08
CA ALA A 119 -4.93 8.06 5.91
C ALA A 119 -5.08 9.59 5.81
N ARG A 120 -3.97 10.32 5.85
CA ARG A 120 -3.97 11.78 5.64
C ARG A 120 -4.50 12.17 4.25
N SER A 121 -4.06 11.49 3.19
CA SER A 121 -4.56 11.75 1.83
C SER A 121 -6.05 11.44 1.69
N LEU A 122 -6.54 10.35 2.28
CA LEU A 122 -7.98 10.01 2.29
C LEU A 122 -8.81 11.11 2.95
N VAL A 123 -8.38 11.58 4.12
CA VAL A 123 -9.04 12.67 4.84
C VAL A 123 -9.01 13.96 4.02
N GLY A 124 -7.87 14.30 3.41
CA GLY A 124 -7.76 15.46 2.53
C GLY A 124 -8.71 15.40 1.33
N THR A 125 -8.93 14.20 0.77
CA THR A 125 -9.91 13.97 -0.30
C THR A 125 -11.35 13.94 0.22
N GLY A 126 -11.59 13.94 1.53
CA GLY A 126 -12.94 13.85 2.10
C GLY A 126 -13.52 12.43 2.05
N LEU A 127 -12.67 11.41 2.15
CA LEU A 127 -13.05 10.01 2.30
C LEU A 127 -12.86 9.56 3.76
N LEU A 128 -13.66 8.59 4.19
CA LEU A 128 -13.60 7.97 5.51
C LEU A 128 -12.51 6.88 5.54
N PRO A 129 -11.41 7.05 6.30
CA PRO A 129 -10.33 6.05 6.37
C PRO A 129 -10.75 4.74 7.04
N THR A 130 -11.81 4.76 7.84
CA THR A 130 -12.35 3.61 8.57
C THR A 130 -13.19 2.69 7.70
N LEU A 131 -13.70 3.16 6.55
CA LEU A 131 -14.65 2.43 5.72
C LEU A 131 -13.94 1.82 4.49
N GLY A 132 -13.40 0.62 4.67
CA GLY A 132 -12.68 -0.14 3.65
C GLY A 132 -13.54 -0.58 2.46
N ILE A 133 -12.87 -0.82 1.33
CA ILE A 133 -13.44 -1.46 0.14
C ILE A 133 -13.40 -2.98 0.25
N HIS A 134 -12.44 -3.54 1.00
CA HIS A 134 -12.32 -4.97 1.27
C HIS A 134 -12.36 -5.27 2.77
N HIS A 135 -11.45 -4.70 3.55
CA HIS A 135 -11.40 -4.94 4.98
C HIS A 135 -12.62 -4.31 5.70
N ARG A 136 -13.34 -5.13 6.47
CA ARG A 136 -14.55 -4.73 7.22
C ARG A 136 -14.48 -5.03 8.71
N ASN A 137 -13.29 -5.37 9.21
CA ASN A 137 -13.14 -5.69 10.63
C ASN A 137 -13.51 -4.47 11.48
N LYS A 138 -14.51 -4.62 12.36
CA LYS A 138 -15.01 -3.56 13.25
C LYS A 138 -13.94 -2.97 14.18
N TYR A 139 -12.83 -3.67 14.38
CA TYR A 139 -11.71 -3.20 15.19
C TYR A 139 -10.62 -2.48 14.38
N ASN A 140 -10.71 -2.43 13.04
CA ASN A 140 -9.73 -1.74 12.20
C ASN A 140 -10.13 -0.27 11.99
N ALA A 141 -9.50 0.64 12.74
CA ALA A 141 -9.71 2.08 12.62
C ALA A 141 -9.18 2.71 11.30
N TYR A 142 -8.49 1.93 10.47
CA TYR A 142 -7.81 2.41 9.25
C TYR A 142 -8.08 1.49 8.04
N ALA A 143 -9.21 0.80 7.99
CA ALA A 143 -9.48 -0.23 6.99
C ALA A 143 -9.29 0.23 5.54
N LEU A 144 -9.77 1.42 5.16
CA LEU A 144 -9.53 1.94 3.81
C LEU A 144 -8.08 2.35 3.58
N ALA A 145 -7.42 2.90 4.60
CA ALA A 145 -6.01 3.25 4.47
C ALA A 145 -5.15 1.99 4.29
N ASP A 146 -5.47 0.90 5.01
CA ASP A 146 -4.84 -0.41 4.84
C ASP A 146 -5.11 -1.00 3.45
N ASP A 147 -6.33 -0.86 2.93
CA ASP A 147 -6.65 -1.30 1.56
C ASP A 147 -5.80 -0.53 0.53
N ILE A 148 -5.82 0.82 0.59
CA ILE A 148 -5.23 1.67 -0.44
C ILE A 148 -3.70 1.71 -0.37
N MET A 149 -3.09 1.41 0.78
CA MET A 149 -1.64 1.33 0.90
C MET A 149 -1.04 0.07 0.29
N GLU A 150 -1.83 -0.96 -0.05
CA GLU A 150 -1.32 -2.25 -0.53
C GLU A 150 -0.35 -2.12 -1.72
N PRO A 151 -0.65 -1.33 -2.79
CA PRO A 151 0.29 -1.14 -3.90
C PRO A 151 1.53 -0.30 -3.56
N TYR A 152 1.50 0.41 -2.44
CA TYR A 152 2.62 1.22 -1.95
C TYR A 152 3.58 0.44 -1.06
N ARG A 153 3.18 -0.73 -0.53
CA ARG A 153 4.04 -1.53 0.36
C ARG A 153 5.40 -1.87 -0.26
N PRO A 154 5.52 -2.24 -1.55
CA PRO A 154 6.82 -2.56 -2.16
C PRO A 154 7.85 -1.41 -2.11
N PHE A 155 7.41 -0.15 -2.05
CA PHE A 155 8.33 0.99 -1.90
C PHE A 155 8.92 1.06 -0.49
N VAL A 156 8.15 0.67 0.52
CA VAL A 156 8.64 0.51 1.90
C VAL A 156 9.58 -0.68 1.96
N ASP A 157 9.22 -1.80 1.32
CA ASP A 157 10.04 -3.00 1.28
C ASP A 157 11.41 -2.72 0.66
N SER A 158 11.44 -1.97 -0.45
CA SER A 158 12.67 -1.47 -1.09
C SER A 158 13.52 -0.62 -0.14
N THR A 159 12.91 0.31 0.60
CA THR A 159 13.61 1.10 1.62
C THR A 159 14.23 0.21 2.71
N VAL A 160 13.50 -0.81 3.16
CA VAL A 160 14.00 -1.77 4.17
C VAL A 160 15.15 -2.61 3.62
N LEU A 161 15.07 -3.06 2.37
CA LEU A 161 16.18 -3.73 1.70
C LEU A 161 17.42 -2.85 1.62
N ASN A 162 17.26 -1.58 1.29
CA ASN A 162 18.38 -0.63 1.23
C ASN A 162 19.04 -0.44 2.61
N ILE A 163 18.26 -0.37 3.69
CA ILE A 163 18.78 -0.31 5.07
C ILE A 163 19.59 -1.57 5.40
N ILE A 164 19.10 -2.76 5.03
CA ILE A 164 19.80 -4.02 5.26
C ILE A 164 21.10 -4.05 4.45
N ASN A 165 21.03 -3.69 3.17
CA ASN A 165 22.18 -3.71 2.25
C ASN A 165 23.24 -2.66 2.60
N SER A 166 22.88 -1.57 3.29
CA SER A 166 23.85 -0.59 3.77
C SER A 166 24.69 -1.09 4.95
N GLY A 167 24.39 -2.27 5.51
CA GLY A 167 25.13 -2.86 6.64
C GLY A 167 24.87 -2.18 7.99
N LEU A 168 23.81 -1.36 8.08
CA LEU A 168 23.41 -0.75 9.35
C LEU A 168 22.89 -1.82 10.31
N ASP A 169 23.16 -1.66 11.61
CA ASP A 169 22.51 -2.50 12.61
C ASP A 169 21.00 -2.21 12.61
N TYR A 170 20.21 -3.21 12.23
CA TYR A 170 18.76 -3.15 12.15
C TYR A 170 18.06 -4.06 13.19
N ASN A 171 18.82 -4.63 14.13
CA ASN A 171 18.23 -5.49 15.18
C ASN A 171 17.21 -4.72 16.02
N THR A 172 17.43 -3.41 16.19
CA THR A 172 16.50 -2.50 16.85
C THR A 172 16.17 -1.30 15.97
N LEU A 173 15.04 -0.62 16.25
CA LEU A 173 14.68 0.64 15.60
C LEU A 173 15.51 1.80 16.20
N ASN A 174 16.80 1.82 15.90
CA ASN A 174 17.71 2.88 16.31
C ASN A 174 17.46 4.19 15.53
N ARG A 175 18.20 5.24 15.88
CA ARG A 175 18.04 6.59 15.29
C ARG A 175 18.29 6.59 13.78
N GLU A 176 19.32 5.90 13.32
CA GLU A 176 19.75 5.90 11.92
C GLU A 176 18.73 5.19 11.02
N VAL A 177 18.27 4.00 11.44
CA VAL A 177 17.20 3.26 10.77
C VAL A 177 15.92 4.09 10.69
N LYS A 178 15.54 4.78 11.78
CA LYS A 178 14.38 5.68 11.78
C LYS A 178 14.53 6.85 10.80
N ILE A 179 15.71 7.44 10.69
CA ILE A 179 15.99 8.52 9.73
C ILE A 179 15.76 8.02 8.30
N GLN A 180 16.30 6.85 7.95
CA GLN A 180 16.08 6.28 6.62
C GLN A 180 14.59 5.98 6.36
N LEU A 181 13.87 5.39 7.33
CA LEU A 181 12.43 5.14 7.19
C LEU A 181 11.59 6.43 7.12
N MET A 182 12.05 7.54 7.71
CA MET A 182 11.38 8.85 7.58
C MET A 182 11.49 9.46 6.18
N SER A 183 12.32 8.91 5.30
CA SER A 183 12.38 9.32 3.88
C SER A 183 11.21 8.81 3.04
N ILE A 184 10.42 7.83 3.54
CA ILE A 184 9.29 7.23 2.81
C ILE A 184 8.35 8.25 2.13
N PRO A 185 7.93 9.36 2.77
CA PRO A 185 7.02 10.33 2.14
C PRO A 185 7.59 11.01 0.89
N VAL A 186 8.91 11.12 0.79
CA VAL A 186 9.62 11.83 -0.28
C VAL A 186 10.26 10.90 -1.31
N LEU A 187 10.05 9.58 -1.20
CA LEU A 187 10.47 8.64 -2.23
C LEU A 187 9.81 8.99 -3.56
N ASP A 188 10.58 9.03 -4.63
CA ASP A 188 10.05 9.21 -5.97
C ASP A 188 9.33 7.93 -6.42
N VAL A 189 8.08 8.09 -6.82
CA VAL A 189 7.26 7.02 -7.39
C VAL A 189 6.72 7.47 -8.75
N ARG A 190 6.55 6.52 -9.67
CA ARG A 190 5.90 6.80 -10.95
C ARG A 190 4.40 6.59 -10.81
N ILE A 191 3.59 7.59 -11.12
CA ILE A 191 2.13 7.48 -11.13
C ILE A 191 1.59 8.28 -12.32
N ASN A 192 0.75 7.66 -13.14
CA ASN A 192 0.21 8.28 -14.35
C ASN A 192 1.33 8.86 -15.25
N ASP A 193 2.38 8.05 -15.49
CA ASP A 193 3.58 8.39 -16.27
C ASP A 193 4.41 9.58 -15.77
N LEU A 194 4.14 10.06 -14.56
CA LEU A 194 4.85 11.17 -13.94
C LEU A 194 5.61 10.70 -12.70
N GLN A 195 6.84 11.18 -12.52
CA GLN A 195 7.55 11.03 -11.25
C GLN A 195 7.03 12.04 -10.24
N ARG A 196 6.63 11.56 -9.06
CA ARG A 196 6.13 12.37 -7.96
C ARG A 196 6.60 11.80 -6.63
N PRO A 197 6.79 12.65 -5.60
CA PRO A 197 6.98 12.15 -4.24
C PRO A 197 5.80 11.27 -3.79
N LEU A 198 6.07 10.23 -3.02
CA LEU A 198 5.08 9.25 -2.56
C LEU A 198 3.85 9.91 -1.92
N GLN A 199 4.05 10.95 -1.10
CA GLN A 199 2.95 11.69 -0.46
C GLN A 199 2.06 12.47 -1.45
N ILE A 200 2.60 12.87 -2.60
CA ILE A 200 1.83 13.53 -3.66
C ILE A 200 1.09 12.46 -4.46
N ALA A 201 1.78 11.36 -4.79
CA ALA A 201 1.16 10.22 -5.45
C ALA A 201 -0.01 9.64 -4.64
N SER A 202 0.09 9.57 -3.30
CA SER A 202 -1.02 9.11 -2.46
C SER A 202 -2.25 9.99 -2.59
N SER A 203 -2.06 11.30 -2.76
CA SER A 203 -3.16 12.25 -2.96
C SER A 203 -3.80 12.10 -4.35
N ILE A 204 -3.01 11.76 -5.38
CA ILE A 204 -3.52 11.41 -6.72
C ILE A 204 -4.35 10.13 -6.66
N THR A 205 -3.83 9.10 -5.98
CA THR A 205 -4.53 7.82 -5.76
C THR A 205 -5.87 8.03 -5.08
N THR A 206 -5.91 8.76 -3.96
CA THR A 206 -7.17 8.98 -3.23
C THR A 206 -8.16 9.85 -4.01
N ALA A 207 -7.67 10.81 -4.80
CA ALA A 207 -8.52 11.58 -5.72
C ALA A 207 -9.15 10.70 -6.81
N SER A 208 -8.39 9.80 -7.44
CA SER A 208 -8.94 8.85 -8.42
C SER A 208 -9.92 7.85 -7.79
N LEU A 209 -9.67 7.42 -6.55
CA LEU A 209 -10.59 6.60 -5.78
C LEU A 209 -11.92 7.32 -5.53
N LEU A 210 -11.89 8.61 -5.20
CA LEU A 210 -13.11 9.39 -5.05
C LEU A 210 -13.91 9.41 -6.37
N LYS A 211 -13.25 9.64 -7.50
CA LYS A 211 -13.88 9.59 -8.83
C LYS A 211 -14.50 8.24 -9.15
N CYS A 212 -13.92 7.15 -8.62
CA CYS A 212 -14.53 5.82 -8.71
C CYS A 212 -15.83 5.74 -7.91
N PHE A 213 -15.89 6.32 -6.70
CA PHE A 213 -17.12 6.35 -5.90
C PHE A 213 -18.21 7.24 -6.50
N THR A 214 -17.84 8.33 -7.16
CA THR A 214 -18.78 9.19 -7.90
C THR A 214 -19.16 8.63 -9.28
N LYS A 215 -18.53 7.52 -9.70
CA LYS A 215 -18.70 6.86 -11.02
C LYS A 215 -18.24 7.70 -12.22
N GLU A 216 -17.40 8.70 -12.00
CA GLU A 216 -16.73 9.46 -13.06
C GLU A 216 -15.62 8.63 -13.73
N GLU A 217 -14.94 7.79 -12.95
CA GLU A 217 -13.90 6.89 -13.43
C GLU A 217 -14.15 5.46 -12.94
N SER A 218 -13.52 4.48 -13.58
CA SER A 218 -13.62 3.06 -13.19
C SER A 218 -12.32 2.49 -12.63
N LYS A 219 -11.23 3.27 -12.67
CA LYS A 219 -9.89 2.82 -12.31
C LYS A 219 -9.27 3.71 -11.25
N ILE A 220 -8.65 3.07 -10.25
CA ILE A 220 -7.78 3.76 -9.30
C ILE A 220 -6.40 3.91 -9.94
N LEU A 221 -5.85 5.11 -9.87
CA LEU A 221 -4.45 5.35 -10.23
C LEU A 221 -3.59 4.86 -9.06
N TYR A 222 -2.65 3.97 -9.33
CA TYR A 222 -1.69 3.46 -8.35
C TYR A 222 -0.26 3.77 -8.79
N PRO A 223 0.69 3.83 -7.85
CA PRO A 223 2.10 3.97 -8.18
C PRO A 223 2.62 2.68 -8.81
N GLU A 224 3.60 2.82 -9.66
CA GLU A 224 4.29 1.71 -10.31
C GLU A 224 5.78 1.80 -10.00
N ILE A 225 6.38 0.66 -9.67
CA ILE A 225 7.84 0.54 -9.69
C ILE A 225 8.24 0.54 -11.17
N GLY A 226 9.04 1.54 -11.56
CA GLY A 226 9.52 1.66 -12.93
C GLY A 226 10.36 0.44 -13.35
N PRO A 227 10.50 0.19 -14.67
CA PRO A 227 11.45 -0.79 -15.23
C PRO A 227 12.91 -0.41 -14.95
#